data_AF-A0A6G3XP29-F1
#
_entry.id   AF-A0A6G3XP29-F1
#
_cell.length_a   1.000
_cell.length_b   1.000
_cell.length_c   1.000
_cell.angle_alpha   90.00
_cell.angle_beta   90.00
_cell.angle_gamma   90.00
#
_symmetry.space_group_name_H-M   'P 1'
#
loop_
_entity.id
_entity.type
_entity.pdbx_description
1 polymer ?
#
loop_
_entity_poly.entity_id
_entity_poly.type
_entity_poly.pdbx_seq_one_letter_code
_entity_poly.pdbx_strand_id
1 'polypeptide(L)'
;AFGIPTHVTLLPPTEAESADLPAIEAHLDTIATAGRPFPMRLSGTGTFRPLSPVVFVQVVAGASACAWLQKRVRDASGPLVRELQFPYHPHVTV
;
A
#
# COMPACT_ATOMS: atom_id res chain seq x y z
N ALA A 1 3.72 -3.40 23.04
CA ALA A 1 4.40 -3.46 21.73
C ALA A 1 4.16 -2.15 21.01
N PHE A 2 5.19 -1.36 20.73
CA PHE A 2 5.04 -0.19 19.86
C PHE A 2 4.97 -0.70 18.41
N GLY A 3 3.82 -1.26 18.03
CA GLY A 3 3.57 -1.78 16.70
C GLY A 3 3.24 -0.65 15.72
N ILE A 4 3.55 -0.85 14.44
CA ILE A 4 3.06 0.01 13.37
C ILE A 4 1.53 0.05 13.51
N PRO A 5 0.89 1.23 13.58
CA PRO A 5 -0.56 1.34 13.66
C PRO A 5 -1.24 0.58 12.52
N THR A 6 -2.48 0.14 12.75
CA THR A 6 -3.31 -0.51 11.73
C THR A 6 -3.34 0.32 10.44
N HIS A 7 -2.99 -0.30 9.32
CA HIS A 7 -2.84 0.37 8.03
C HIS A 7 -3.18 -0.55 6.85
N VAL A 8 -3.33 0.04 5.67
CA VAL A 8 -3.33 -0.67 4.38
C VAL A 8 -1.99 -0.38 3.71
N THR A 9 -1.22 -1.43 3.41
CA THR A 9 0.06 -1.30 2.71
C THR A 9 -0.18 -0.89 1.26
N LEU A 10 0.49 0.17 0.79
CA LEU A 10 0.53 0.57 -0.62
C LEU A 10 1.78 0.04 -1.32
N LEU A 11 2.92 0.03 -0.62
CA LEU A 11 4.18 -0.51 -1.10
C LEU A 11 4.76 -1.39 0.01
N PRO A 12 5.15 -2.65 -0.25
CA PRO A 12 5.87 -3.46 0.73
C PRO A 12 7.16 -2.77 1.18
N PRO A 13 7.73 -3.16 2.34
CA PRO A 13 9.06 -2.70 2.73
C PRO A 13 10.03 -2.75 1.55
N THR A 14 10.60 -1.60 1.23
CA THR A 14 11.47 -1.38 0.08
C THR A 14 12.73 -0.71 0.59
N GLU A 15 13.88 -1.34 0.36
CA GLU A 15 15.17 -0.75 0.65
C GLU A 15 15.38 0.46 -0.25
N ALA A 16 15.86 1.55 0.33
CA ALA A 16 16.17 2.79 -0.37
C ALA A 16 17.39 3.42 0.30
N GLU A 17 18.22 4.07 -0.50
CA GLU A 17 19.35 4.83 0.03
C GLU A 17 18.82 6.08 0.74
N SER A 18 19.44 6.46 1.87
CA SER A 18 19.03 7.66 2.61
C SER A 18 19.08 8.94 1.75
N ALA A 19 19.94 8.96 0.74
CA ALA A 19 20.05 10.07 -0.21
C ALA A 19 18.81 10.22 -1.12
N ASP A 20 18.04 9.14 -1.32
CA ASP A 20 16.83 9.14 -2.16
C ASP A 20 15.59 9.63 -1.41
N LEU A 21 15.66 9.75 -0.08
CA LEU A 21 14.52 10.11 0.76
C LEU A 21 13.83 11.41 0.32
N PRO A 22 14.54 12.53 0.00
CA PRO A 22 13.89 13.74 -0.49
C PRO A 22 13.13 13.54 -1.81
N ALA A 23 13.65 12.71 -2.72
CA ALA A 23 12.99 12.41 -3.98
C ALA A 23 11.74 11.53 -3.77
N ILE A 24 11.82 10.58 -2.83
CA ILE A 24 10.70 9.74 -2.41
C ILE A 24 9.58 10.60 -1.82
N GLU A 25 9.90 11.49 -0.87
CA GLU A 25 8.92 12.38 -0.25
C GLU A 25 8.23 13.27 -1.29
N ALA A 26 8.98 13.90 -2.19
CA ALA A 26 8.43 14.75 -3.25
C ALA A 26 7.51 13.96 -4.22
N HIS A 27 7.89 12.73 -4.56
CA HIS A 27 7.07 11.84 -5.38
C HIS A 27 5.75 11.47 -4.68
N LEU A 28 5.82 11.08 -3.40
CA LEU A 28 4.64 10.73 -2.61
C LEU A 28 3.73 11.93 -2.38
N ASP A 29 4.28 13.12 -2.15
CA ASP A 29 3.52 14.36 -1.99
C ASP A 29 2.76 14.76 -3.26
N THR A 30 3.38 14.59 -4.43
CA THR A 30 2.74 14.80 -5.73
C THR A 30 1.54 13.86 -5.93
N ILE A 31 1.68 12.60 -5.53
CA ILE A 31 0.60 11.61 -5.62
C ILE A 31 -0.53 11.94 -4.64
N ALA A 32 -0.18 12.29 -3.40
CA ALA A 32 -1.12 12.63 -2.36
C ALA A 32 -1.95 13.87 -2.73
N THR A 33 -1.30 14.91 -3.26
CA THR A 33 -1.94 16.16 -3.72
C THR A 33 -2.89 15.93 -4.91
N ALA A 34 -2.56 15.00 -5.81
CA ALA A 34 -3.45 14.59 -6.90
C ALA A 34 -4.62 13.69 -6.44
N GLY A 35 -4.47 13.07 -5.26
CA GLY A 35 -5.47 12.19 -4.67
C GLY A 35 -6.65 12.96 -4.08
N ARG A 36 -7.73 12.23 -3.80
CA ARG A 36 -8.87 12.73 -3.02
C ARG A 36 -9.19 11.75 -1.91
N PRO A 37 -9.62 12.22 -0.72
CA PRO A 37 -10.15 11.33 0.30
C PRO A 37 -11.28 10.48 -0.26
N PHE A 38 -11.34 9.21 0.15
CA PHE A 38 -12.36 8.27 -0.29
C PHE A 38 -12.88 7.45 0.89
N PRO A 39 -14.17 7.03 0.87
CA PRO A 39 -14.70 6.17 1.91
C PRO A 39 -14.06 4.78 1.82
N MET A 40 -13.69 4.23 2.97
CA MET A 40 -13.23 2.86 3.11
C MET A 40 -14.17 2.10 4.02
N ARG A 41 -14.58 0.89 3.60
CA ARG A 41 -15.35 -0.02 4.45
C ARG A 41 -14.58 -1.31 4.63
N LEU A 42 -14.41 -1.69 5.89
CA LEU A 42 -13.80 -2.94 6.30
C LEU A 42 -14.90 -3.90 6.75
N SER A 43 -14.93 -5.11 6.21
CA SER A 43 -15.95 -6.10 6.57
C SER A 43 -15.49 -7.51 6.24
N GLY A 44 -15.62 -8.43 7.20
CA GLY A 44 -15.20 -9.82 7.04
C GLY A 44 -13.70 -10.00 7.18
N THR A 45 -13.29 -11.25 7.37
CA THR A 45 -11.89 -11.66 7.52
C THR A 45 -11.46 -12.51 6.33
N GLY A 46 -10.17 -12.51 6.07
CA GLY A 46 -9.53 -13.36 5.06
C GLY A 46 -8.20 -13.87 5.56
N THR A 47 -7.63 -14.80 4.80
CA THR A 47 -6.28 -15.31 5.02
C THR A 47 -5.58 -15.55 3.70
N PHE A 48 -4.25 -15.40 3.68
CA PHE A 48 -3.42 -15.77 2.53
C PHE A 48 -3.02 -17.25 2.52
N ARG A 49 -3.65 -18.09 3.35
CA ARG A 49 -3.44 -19.55 3.27
C ARG A 49 -3.87 -20.09 1.90
N PRO A 50 -3.18 -21.14 1.39
CA PRO A 50 -2.10 -21.89 2.03
C PRO A 50 -0.71 -21.22 1.95
N LEU A 51 -0.57 -20.09 1.26
CA LEU A 51 0.74 -19.47 0.99
C LEU A 51 1.38 -18.87 2.24
N SER A 52 0.61 -18.18 3.08
CA SER A 52 1.10 -17.65 4.37
C SER A 52 0.02 -17.69 5.44
N PRO A 53 0.39 -17.70 6.74
CA PRO A 53 -0.58 -17.78 7.84
C PRO A 53 -1.23 -16.42 8.17
N VAL A 54 -0.98 -15.37 7.39
CA VAL A 54 -1.49 -14.02 7.66
C VAL A 54 -3.02 -14.00 7.65
N VAL A 55 -3.60 -13.33 8.64
CA VAL A 55 -5.03 -13.04 8.76
C VAL A 55 -5.22 -11.53 8.60
N PHE A 56 -6.29 -11.14 7.91
CA PHE A 56 -6.58 -9.74 7.65
C PHE A 56 -8.08 -9.45 7.63
N VAL A 57 -8.42 -8.19 7.80
CA VAL A 57 -9.75 -7.64 7.52
C VAL A 57 -9.82 -7.17 6.07
N GLN A 58 -10.90 -7.52 5.38
CA GLN A 58 -11.06 -7.22 3.96
C GLN A 58 -11.48 -5.75 3.73
N VAL A 59 -10.91 -5.13 2.70
CA VAL A 59 -11.36 -3.82 2.20
C VAL A 59 -12.48 -4.06 1.16
N VAL A 60 -13.74 -3.94 1.59
CA VAL A 60 -14.90 -4.18 0.72
C VAL A 60 -15.39 -2.92 -0.02
N ALA A 61 -14.90 -1.73 0.36
CA ALA A 61 -15.06 -0.48 -0.38
C ALA A 61 -13.77 0.34 -0.27
N GLY A 62 -13.35 0.97 -1.36
CA GLY A 62 -12.08 1.73 -1.45
C GLY A 62 -10.93 0.97 -2.12
N ALA A 63 -11.11 -0.31 -2.47
CA ALA A 63 -10.05 -1.14 -3.06
C ALA A 63 -9.48 -0.56 -4.37
N SER A 64 -10.33 -0.03 -5.26
CA SER A 64 -9.88 0.59 -6.51
C SER A 64 -9.04 1.86 -6.29
N ALA A 65 -9.38 2.65 -5.26
CA ALA A 65 -8.59 3.82 -4.91
C ALA A 65 -7.23 3.43 -4.32
N CYS A 66 -7.16 2.40 -3.47
CA CYS A 66 -5.91 1.82 -3.02
C CYS A 66 -5.07 1.29 -4.19
N ALA A 67 -5.68 0.59 -5.15
CA ALA A 67 -4.97 0.09 -6.34
C ALA A 67 -4.42 1.23 -7.21
N TRP A 68 -5.19 2.32 -7.37
CA TRP A 68 -4.71 3.53 -8.04
C TRP A 68 -3.51 4.14 -7.34
N LEU A 69 -3.60 4.35 -6.02
CA LEU A 69 -2.50 4.88 -5.20
C LEU A 69 -1.26 3.99 -5.31
N GLN A 70 -1.42 2.69 -5.09
CA GLN A 70 -0.33 1.72 -5.19
C GLN A 70 0.36 1.82 -6.55
N LYS A 71 -0.41 1.83 -7.65
CA LYS A 71 0.15 1.88 -9.01
C LYS A 71 0.97 3.15 -9.22
N ARG A 72 0.47 4.30 -8.75
CA ARG A 72 1.16 5.60 -8.84
C ARG A 72 2.42 5.65 -7.99
N VAL A 73 2.38 5.10 -6.78
CA VAL A 73 3.55 5.01 -5.90
C VAL A 73 4.69 4.27 -6.60
N ARG A 74 4.38 3.17 -7.29
CA ARG A 74 5.34 2.32 -8.01
C ARG A 74 5.60 2.73 -9.47
N ASP A 75 5.13 3.89 -9.91
CA ASP A 75 5.26 4.30 -11.31
C ASP A 75 6.72 4.28 -11.76
N ALA A 76 6.98 3.82 -12.99
CA ALA A 76 8.33 3.66 -13.53
C ALA A 76 9.10 4.99 -13.68
N SER A 77 8.40 6.13 -13.67
CA SER A 77 9.03 7.45 -13.65
C SER A 77 9.43 7.94 -12.25
N GLY A 78 9.06 7.20 -11.20
CA GLY A 78 9.32 7.58 -9.81
C GLY A 78 10.49 6.82 -9.19
N PRO A 79 10.94 7.20 -7.97
CA PRO A 79 12.06 6.57 -7.28
C PRO A 79 11.73 5.20 -6.65
N LEU A 80 10.46 4.80 -6.61
CA LEU A 80 9.98 3.59 -5.94
C LEU A 80 9.55 2.49 -6.92
N VAL A 81 10.20 2.42 -8.09
CA VAL A 81 9.90 1.41 -9.10
C VAL A 81 10.14 0.02 -8.51
N ARG A 82 9.13 -0.83 -8.59
CA ARG A 82 9.19 -2.19 -8.07
C ARG A 82 8.29 -3.07 -8.88
N GLU A 83 8.63 -4.33 -9.12
CA GLU A 83 7.68 -5.34 -9.63
C GLU A 83 6.99 -6.04 -8.45
N LEU A 84 5.69 -6.36 -8.59
CA LEU A 84 5.01 -7.17 -7.57
C LEU A 84 5.12 -8.65 -7.92
N GLN A 85 5.46 -9.45 -6.92
CA GLN A 85 5.45 -10.91 -7.02
C GLN A 85 4.02 -11.48 -7.07
N PHE A 86 3.04 -10.75 -6.52
CA PHE A 86 1.63 -11.14 -6.49
C PHE A 86 0.73 -9.95 -6.84
N PRO A 87 -0.49 -10.17 -7.33
CA PRO A 87 -1.46 -9.10 -7.53
C PRO A 87 -1.67 -8.29 -6.24
N TYR A 88 -1.80 -6.98 -6.38
CA TYR A 88 -2.08 -6.11 -5.25
C TYR A 88 -3.46 -6.43 -4.64
N HIS A 89 -3.47 -6.75 -3.36
CA HIS A 89 -4.69 -7.04 -2.61
C HIS A 89 -4.75 -6.10 -1.39
N PRO A 90 -5.54 -5.00 -1.41
CA PRO A 90 -5.65 -4.10 -0.28
C PRO A 90 -6.32 -4.81 0.91
N HIS A 91 -5.66 -4.78 2.06
CA HIS A 91 -6.11 -5.45 3.28
C HIS A 91 -5.54 -4.76 4.52
N VAL A 92 -6.12 -5.09 5.67
CA VAL A 92 -5.64 -4.66 6.98
C VAL A 92 -5.23 -5.88 7.78
N THR A 93 -3.95 -6.08 8.01
CA THR A 93 -3.43 -7.19 8.83
C THR A 93 -3.78 -6.97 10.31
N VAL A 94 -4.16 -8.05 11.00
CA VAL A 94 -4.54 -8.06 12.42
C VAL A 94 -3.83 -9.14 13.22
#